data_AF-A0A2E7F6E6-F1
#
_entry.id   AF-A0A2E7F6E6-F1
#
_cell.length_a   1.000
_cell.length_b   1.000
_cell.length_c   1.000
_cell.angle_alpha   90.00
_cell.angle_beta   90.00
_cell.angle_gamma   90.00
#
_symmetry.space_group_name_H-M   'P 1'
#
loop_
_entity.id
_entity.type
_entity.pdbx_description
1 polymer ?
#
loop_
_entity_poly.entity_id
_entity_poly.type
_entity_poly.pdbx_seq_one_letter_code
_entity_poly.pdbx_strand_id
1 'polypeptide(L)'
;MKFPTPLVKGTLVQRYKRFMADIILETGDKITAHCANSGSMMGVMDEGAEVWVSLADNPKRKLKYTWELIRVDKSLVGINTSLPNKIAQESIENGVVEELQGYDTLRREVKYGKNSRIDILLQDLAKPACYVEVKNVTLRRDKLAEFPDAVTARGTKHLGELANQVAAGDRAVMYYITQRDDCDTFSVARDIDPAYAAALEKAMVAGVEVICYGCKLTPEEIQVISPLSLEI
;
A
#
# COMPACT_ATOMS: atom_id res chain seq x y z
N MET A 1 1.30 -8.76 9.17
CA MET A 1 2.74 -8.44 9.33
C MET A 1 3.00 -7.93 10.72
N LYS A 2 3.86 -8.62 11.47
CA LYS A 2 4.43 -8.08 12.72
C LYS A 2 5.66 -7.25 12.43
N PHE A 3 5.82 -6.13 13.13
CA PHE A 3 7.06 -5.37 13.09
C PHE A 3 8.17 -6.20 13.76
N PRO A 4 9.38 -6.24 13.18
CA PRO A 4 10.47 -7.06 13.72
C PRO A 4 11.01 -6.49 15.04
N THR A 5 10.85 -5.20 15.27
CA THR A 5 11.26 -4.49 16.47
C THR A 5 10.11 -3.61 16.97
N PRO A 6 10.00 -3.38 18.30
CA PRO A 6 9.01 -2.46 18.84
C PRO A 6 9.19 -1.07 18.22
N LEU A 7 8.10 -0.48 17.74
CA LEU A 7 8.16 0.87 17.21
C LEU A 7 8.29 1.90 18.33
N VAL A 8 9.08 2.92 18.09
CA VAL A 8 9.29 4.03 19.01
C VAL A 8 8.33 5.15 18.64
N LYS A 9 7.60 5.65 19.63
CA LYS A 9 6.64 6.73 19.45
C LYS A 9 7.31 8.11 19.53
N GLY A 10 6.78 9.06 18.76
CA GLY A 10 7.20 10.45 18.77
C GLY A 10 6.15 11.37 18.17
N THR A 11 6.52 12.64 18.00
CA THR A 11 5.71 13.69 17.39
C THR A 11 6.39 14.20 16.13
N LEU A 12 5.68 14.21 15.01
CA LEU A 12 6.19 14.75 13.75
C LEU A 12 6.42 16.25 13.88
N VAL A 13 7.63 16.71 13.56
CA VAL A 13 7.92 18.15 13.45
C VAL A 13 7.68 18.62 12.03
N GLN A 14 8.25 17.92 11.04
CA GLN A 14 8.11 18.26 9.63
C GLN A 14 8.55 17.09 8.75
N ARG A 15 7.98 16.99 7.54
CA ARG A 15 8.51 16.19 6.43
C ARG A 15 9.11 17.11 5.38
N TYR A 16 10.32 16.81 4.93
CA TYR A 16 11.03 17.62 3.94
C TYR A 16 11.89 16.77 3.01
N LYS A 17 12.30 17.36 1.88
CA LYS A 17 13.14 16.69 0.85
C LYS A 17 12.60 15.31 0.44
N ARG A 18 11.28 15.13 0.52
CA ARG A 18 10.51 13.91 0.24
C ARG A 18 10.77 12.72 1.19
N PHE A 19 12.03 12.48 1.56
CA PHE A 19 12.49 11.27 2.25
C PHE A 19 12.99 11.51 3.68
N MET A 20 12.85 12.73 4.22
CA MET A 20 13.27 13.10 5.56
C MET A 20 12.06 13.50 6.40
N ALA A 21 12.02 13.05 7.65
CA ALA A 21 11.06 13.50 8.65
C ALA A 21 11.80 13.79 9.96
N ASP A 22 11.68 15.01 10.47
CA ASP A 22 12.19 15.34 11.80
C ASP A 22 11.09 15.02 12.82
N ILE A 23 11.47 14.33 13.90
CA ILE A 23 10.57 13.79 14.91
C ILE A 23 11.17 14.04 16.29
N ILE A 24 10.32 14.41 17.25
CA ILE A 24 10.67 14.45 18.68
C ILE A 24 10.15 13.17 19.30
N LEU A 25 11.06 12.29 19.76
CA LEU A 25 10.68 11.06 20.45
C LEU A 25 10.06 11.38 21.82
N GLU A 26 9.31 10.43 22.40
CA GLU A 26 8.77 10.59 23.76
C GLU A 26 9.85 10.78 24.83
N THR A 27 11.10 10.37 24.56
CA THR A 27 12.27 10.65 25.40
C THR A 27 12.70 12.12 25.39
N GLY A 28 12.20 12.92 24.45
CA GLY A 28 12.62 14.30 24.18
C GLY A 28 13.71 14.43 23.12
N ASP A 29 14.26 13.31 22.64
CA ASP A 29 15.33 13.31 21.62
C ASP A 29 14.79 13.78 20.26
N LYS A 30 15.55 14.66 19.61
CA LYS A 30 15.30 15.07 18.22
C LYS A 30 16.02 14.12 17.27
N ILE A 31 15.26 13.46 16.39
CA ILE A 31 15.79 12.53 15.40
C ILE A 31 15.32 12.90 14.00
N THR A 32 16.08 12.47 12.99
CA THR A 32 15.64 12.47 11.60
C THR A 32 15.41 11.03 11.15
N ALA A 33 14.18 10.72 10.76
CA ALA A 33 13.77 9.43 10.22
C ALA A 33 13.71 9.46 8.69
N HIS A 34 13.91 8.30 8.08
CA HIS A 34 13.64 8.09 6.67
C HIS A 34 12.12 8.01 6.44
N CYS A 35 11.58 8.87 5.58
CA CYS A 35 10.24 8.69 5.02
C CYS A 35 10.35 7.81 3.77
N ALA A 36 9.85 6.57 3.85
CA ALA A 36 9.87 5.63 2.74
C ALA A 36 8.81 5.92 1.65
N ASN A 37 7.93 6.89 1.89
CA ASN A 37 6.87 7.29 0.98
C ASN A 37 7.30 8.50 0.13
N SER A 38 7.33 8.30 -1.18
CA SER A 38 7.70 9.34 -2.15
C SER A 38 6.51 10.17 -2.68
N GLY A 39 5.28 9.74 -2.37
CA GLY A 39 4.03 10.38 -2.81
C GLY A 39 3.75 11.70 -2.09
N SER A 40 2.58 12.27 -2.38
CA SER A 40 2.17 13.54 -1.76
C SER A 40 1.99 13.37 -0.26
N MET A 41 1.57 12.18 0.20
CA MET A 41 1.17 11.92 1.59
C MET A 41 0.04 12.85 2.02
N MET A 42 -0.87 13.16 1.09
CA MET A 42 -2.01 14.02 1.34
C MET A 42 -2.84 13.49 2.51
N GLY A 43 -3.03 14.31 3.54
CA GLY A 43 -3.76 13.96 4.76
C GLY A 43 -3.05 12.99 5.71
N VAL A 44 -1.77 12.68 5.49
CA VAL A 44 -0.98 11.75 6.33
C VAL A 44 0.42 12.27 6.63
N MET A 45 0.58 13.59 6.78
CA MET A 45 1.87 14.22 7.12
C MET A 45 1.77 15.49 7.97
N ASP A 46 0.71 15.61 8.78
CA ASP A 46 0.44 16.82 9.56
C ASP A 46 1.46 17.01 10.69
N GLU A 47 2.02 18.22 10.79
CA GLU A 47 2.92 18.59 11.86
C GLU A 47 2.21 18.51 13.22
N GLY A 48 2.90 18.01 14.24
CA GLY A 48 2.32 17.73 15.55
C GLY A 48 1.61 16.39 15.68
N ALA A 49 1.44 15.62 14.60
CA ALA A 49 0.84 14.29 14.67
C ALA A 49 1.73 13.29 15.44
N GLU A 50 1.10 12.37 16.16
CA GLU A 50 1.80 11.22 16.72
C GLU A 50 2.30 10.31 15.58
N VAL A 51 3.52 9.83 15.71
CA VAL A 51 4.17 8.96 14.74
C VAL A 51 4.90 7.83 15.41
N TRP A 52 5.08 6.73 14.67
CA TRP A 52 5.85 5.57 15.11
C TRP A 52 6.98 5.30 14.12
N VAL A 53 8.16 5.09 14.67
CA VAL A 53 9.38 4.84 13.89
C VAL A 53 10.00 3.50 14.27
N SER A 54 10.51 2.78 13.28
CA SER A 54 11.36 1.61 13.51
C SER A 54 12.82 2.03 13.62
N LEU A 55 13.59 1.34 14.46
CA LEU A 55 15.05 1.46 14.49
C LEU A 55 15.64 0.47 13.49
N ALA A 56 16.52 0.94 12.62
CA ALA A 56 17.21 0.10 11.66
C ALA A 56 18.37 -0.66 12.32
N ASP A 57 18.43 -1.96 12.04
CA ASP A 57 19.43 -2.86 12.60
C ASP A 57 20.81 -2.70 11.94
N ASN A 58 20.88 -2.06 10.77
CA ASN A 58 22.11 -1.88 10.02
C ASN A 58 22.93 -0.67 10.55
N PRO A 59 24.09 -0.89 11.20
CA PRO A 59 24.89 0.18 11.78
C PRO A 59 25.48 1.13 10.72
N LYS A 60 25.53 0.73 9.44
CA LYS A 60 26.01 1.57 8.33
C LYS A 60 24.94 2.53 7.81
N ARG A 61 23.69 2.42 8.25
CA ARG A 61 22.59 3.26 7.73
C ARG A 61 22.74 4.68 8.25
N LYS A 62 22.72 5.65 7.33
CA LYS A 62 22.85 7.08 7.66
C LYS A 62 21.69 7.58 8.55
N LEU A 63 20.46 7.16 8.23
CA LEU A 63 19.28 7.45 9.02
C LEU A 63 18.91 6.21 9.83
N LYS A 64 19.06 6.29 11.14
CA LYS A 64 18.81 5.14 12.03
C LYS A 64 17.33 4.79 12.12
N TYR A 65 16.44 5.74 11.87
CA TYR A 65 15.00 5.55 12.02
C TYR A 65 14.30 5.49 10.66
N THR A 66 13.23 4.69 10.56
CA THR A 66 12.27 4.74 9.45
C THR A 66 10.90 5.12 10.00
N TRP A 67 10.20 6.02 9.34
CA TRP A 67 8.84 6.38 9.71
C TRP A 67 7.85 5.34 9.15
N GLU A 68 7.14 4.68 10.06
CA GLU A 68 6.26 3.55 9.75
C GLU A 68 4.78 3.95 9.78
N LEU A 69 4.34 4.57 10.88
CA LEU A 69 2.93 4.89 11.14
C LEU A 69 2.74 6.36 11.53
N ILE A 70 1.56 6.89 11.24
CA ILE A 70 1.09 8.19 11.72
C ILE A 70 -0.32 8.04 12.32
N ARG A 71 -0.63 8.80 13.35
CA ARG A 71 -2.00 8.98 13.86
C ARG A 71 -2.73 10.00 13.01
N VAL A 72 -3.88 9.60 12.46
CA VAL A 72 -4.86 10.50 11.84
C VAL A 72 -6.17 10.36 12.60
N ASP A 73 -6.62 11.46 13.21
CA ASP A 73 -7.72 11.45 14.18
C ASP A 73 -7.49 10.38 15.27
N LYS A 74 -8.31 9.32 15.27
CA LYS A 74 -8.24 8.21 16.22
C LYS A 74 -7.53 6.98 15.65
N SER A 75 -7.27 6.95 14.35
CA SER A 75 -6.77 5.77 13.64
C SER A 75 -5.28 5.86 13.32
N LEU A 76 -4.64 4.70 13.22
CA LEU A 76 -3.27 4.59 12.74
C LEU A 76 -3.29 4.37 11.23
N VAL A 77 -2.37 5.03 10.53
CA VAL A 77 -2.18 4.89 9.09
C VAL A 77 -0.78 4.42 8.78
N GLY A 78 -0.66 3.36 7.97
CA GLY A 78 0.61 2.80 7.51
C GLY A 78 1.16 3.57 6.32
N ILE A 79 2.23 4.33 6.53
CA ILE A 79 2.77 5.21 5.48
C ILE A 79 3.95 4.60 4.72
N ASN A 80 4.61 3.58 5.27
CA ASN A 80 5.79 2.99 4.65
C ASN A 80 5.41 2.15 3.42
N THR A 81 5.62 2.72 2.23
CA THR A 81 5.27 2.11 0.94
C THR A 81 6.17 0.93 0.54
N SER A 82 7.15 0.54 1.36
CA SER A 82 7.91 -0.71 1.15
C SER A 82 7.22 -1.97 1.72
N LEU A 83 6.22 -1.78 2.58
CA LEU A 83 5.50 -2.86 3.26
C LEU A 83 4.32 -3.50 2.50
N PRO A 84 3.56 -2.80 1.61
CA PRO A 84 2.34 -3.34 0.99
C PRO A 84 2.51 -4.71 0.34
N ASN A 85 3.57 -4.95 -0.42
CA ASN A 85 3.76 -6.25 -1.09
C ASN A 85 3.96 -7.40 -0.08
N LYS A 86 4.58 -7.13 1.08
CA LYS A 86 4.69 -8.12 2.16
C LYS A 86 3.36 -8.32 2.88
N ILE A 87 2.62 -7.23 3.12
CA ILE A 87 1.28 -7.28 3.73
C ILE A 87 0.32 -8.08 2.83
N ALA A 88 0.34 -7.82 1.51
CA ALA A 88 -0.43 -8.54 0.50
C ALA A 88 -0.12 -10.04 0.53
N GLN A 89 1.17 -10.39 0.43
CA GLN A 89 1.63 -11.77 0.49
C GLN A 89 1.12 -12.48 1.75
N GLU A 90 1.37 -11.90 2.93
CA GLU A 90 0.92 -12.50 4.19
C GLU A 90 -0.61 -12.64 4.26
N SER A 91 -1.38 -11.69 3.70
CA SER A 91 -2.84 -11.79 3.66
C SER A 91 -3.35 -12.92 2.77
N ILE A 92 -2.64 -13.22 1.67
CA ILE A 92 -2.95 -14.33 0.78
C ILE A 92 -2.55 -15.65 1.45
N GLU A 93 -1.32 -15.76 1.96
CA GLU A 93 -0.81 -16.98 2.60
C GLU A 93 -1.62 -17.39 3.84
N ASN A 94 -2.17 -16.43 4.58
CA ASN A 94 -3.00 -16.68 5.76
C ASN A 94 -4.49 -16.88 5.42
N GLY A 95 -4.89 -16.88 4.15
CA GLY A 95 -6.27 -17.13 3.74
C GLY A 95 -7.25 -15.98 4.00
N VAL A 96 -6.77 -14.76 4.30
CA VAL A 96 -7.62 -13.59 4.59
C VAL A 96 -8.29 -13.06 3.32
N VAL A 97 -7.57 -13.09 2.20
CA VAL A 97 -8.07 -12.67 0.89
C VAL A 97 -8.55 -13.91 0.14
N GLU A 98 -9.83 -14.20 0.25
CA GLU A 98 -10.44 -15.44 -0.26
C GLU A 98 -10.36 -15.53 -1.80
N GLU A 99 -10.46 -14.39 -2.50
CA GLU A 99 -10.43 -14.31 -3.96
C GLU A 99 -9.10 -14.75 -4.55
N LEU A 100 -8.02 -14.74 -3.77
CA LEU A 100 -6.66 -15.07 -4.20
C LEU A 100 -6.22 -16.47 -3.74
N GLN A 101 -7.14 -17.29 -3.25
CA GLN A 101 -6.83 -18.63 -2.74
C GLN A 101 -6.77 -19.73 -3.81
N GLY A 102 -6.22 -20.87 -3.38
CA GLY A 102 -6.20 -22.12 -4.13
C GLY A 102 -5.10 -22.19 -5.20
N TYR A 103 -4.08 -21.36 -5.12
CA TYR A 103 -2.89 -21.46 -5.97
C TYR A 103 -1.76 -22.18 -5.22
N ASP A 104 -1.04 -23.07 -5.90
CA ASP A 104 0.08 -23.82 -5.33
C ASP A 104 1.29 -22.94 -4.97
N THR A 105 1.53 -21.88 -5.74
CA THR A 105 2.73 -21.05 -5.59
C THR A 105 2.44 -19.57 -5.61
N LEU A 106 3.22 -18.82 -4.82
CA LEU A 106 3.24 -17.36 -4.76
C LEU A 106 4.68 -16.88 -4.97
N ARG A 107 4.89 -16.02 -5.96
CA ARG A 107 6.19 -15.37 -6.22
C ARG A 107 6.04 -13.86 -6.29
N ARG A 108 7.04 -13.13 -5.84
CA ARG A 108 7.05 -11.66 -5.87
C ARG A 108 8.01 -11.10 -6.90
N GLU A 109 7.73 -9.88 -7.37
CA GLU A 109 8.63 -9.10 -8.24
C GLU A 109 8.95 -9.80 -9.57
N VAL A 110 7.97 -10.48 -10.16
CA VAL A 110 8.14 -11.28 -11.39
C VAL A 110 8.02 -10.38 -12.62
N LYS A 111 8.92 -10.51 -13.60
CA LYS A 111 8.84 -9.75 -14.85
C LYS A 111 7.65 -10.23 -15.70
N TYR A 112 6.75 -9.33 -16.12
CA TYR A 112 5.55 -9.67 -16.89
C TYR A 112 5.21 -8.72 -18.05
N GLY A 113 6.00 -7.65 -18.20
CA GLY A 113 5.88 -6.70 -19.30
C GLY A 113 7.25 -6.33 -19.86
N LYS A 114 7.27 -5.36 -20.78
CA LYS A 114 8.52 -4.92 -21.43
C LYS A 114 9.54 -4.40 -20.41
N ASN A 115 9.07 -3.56 -19.48
CA ASN A 115 9.87 -2.90 -18.44
C ASN A 115 9.15 -2.84 -17.08
N SER A 116 8.36 -3.87 -16.75
CA SER A 116 7.60 -3.94 -15.51
C SER A 116 7.72 -5.29 -14.83
N ARG A 117 7.58 -5.25 -13.50
CA ARG A 117 7.43 -6.40 -12.63
C ARG A 117 6.05 -6.34 -12.00
N ILE A 118 5.42 -7.50 -11.88
CA ILE A 118 4.19 -7.68 -11.11
C ILE A 118 4.58 -7.89 -9.65
N ASP A 119 3.79 -7.31 -8.75
CA ASP A 119 4.07 -7.38 -7.31
C ASP A 119 3.98 -8.83 -6.82
N ILE A 120 2.92 -9.55 -7.21
CA ILE A 120 2.68 -10.95 -6.88
C ILE A 120 2.20 -11.73 -8.11
N LEU A 121 2.75 -12.93 -8.32
CA LEU A 121 2.30 -13.90 -9.30
C LEU A 121 1.88 -15.18 -8.58
N LEU A 122 0.62 -15.56 -8.72
CA LEU A 122 0.07 -16.82 -8.21
C LEU A 122 -0.03 -17.83 -9.36
N GLN A 123 0.38 -19.06 -9.12
CA GLN A 123 0.35 -20.11 -10.16
C GLN A 123 -0.08 -21.45 -9.60
N ASP A 124 -0.70 -22.22 -10.48
CA ASP A 124 -1.28 -23.54 -10.24
C ASP A 124 -1.22 -24.33 -11.56
N LEU A 125 -1.19 -25.65 -11.50
CA LEU A 125 -1.14 -26.49 -12.71
C LEU A 125 -2.50 -26.62 -13.41
N ALA A 126 -3.61 -26.43 -12.68
CA ALA A 126 -4.97 -26.66 -13.14
C ALA A 126 -5.76 -25.38 -13.51
N LYS A 127 -5.18 -24.19 -13.31
CA LYS A 127 -5.81 -22.91 -13.67
C LYS A 127 -4.83 -21.86 -14.18
N PRO A 128 -5.30 -20.83 -14.92
CA PRO A 128 -4.45 -19.75 -15.42
C PRO A 128 -3.70 -19.04 -14.29
N ALA A 129 -2.55 -18.45 -14.62
CA ALA A 129 -1.78 -17.69 -13.64
C ALA A 129 -2.57 -16.43 -13.22
N CYS A 130 -2.36 -15.96 -11.99
CA CYS A 130 -2.97 -14.75 -11.49
C CYS A 130 -1.93 -13.69 -11.18
N TYR A 131 -1.98 -12.59 -11.94
CA TYR A 131 -1.10 -11.44 -11.81
C TYR A 131 -1.74 -10.42 -10.88
N VAL A 132 -1.13 -10.17 -9.73
CA VAL A 132 -1.67 -9.29 -8.69
C VAL A 132 -0.76 -8.06 -8.54
N GLU A 133 -1.28 -6.89 -8.89
CA GLU A 133 -0.63 -5.60 -8.67
C GLU A 133 -1.16 -5.01 -7.37
N VAL A 134 -0.26 -4.58 -6.48
CA VAL A 134 -0.60 -4.08 -5.15
C VAL A 134 -0.49 -2.56 -5.13
N LYS A 135 -1.42 -1.89 -4.47
CA LYS A 135 -1.42 -0.44 -4.27
C LYS A 135 -1.59 -0.11 -2.80
N ASN A 136 -0.79 0.84 -2.30
CA ASN A 136 -0.98 1.37 -0.96
C ASN A 136 -1.99 2.51 -1.00
N VAL A 137 -3.02 2.43 -0.16
CA VAL A 137 -4.06 3.45 -0.05
C VAL A 137 -3.98 4.09 1.34
N THR A 138 -3.83 5.40 1.35
CA THR A 138 -3.70 6.19 2.60
C THR A 138 -4.58 7.44 2.58
N LEU A 139 -4.88 8.00 1.40
CA LEU A 139 -5.80 9.12 1.25
C LEU A 139 -7.20 8.70 1.71
N ARG A 140 -7.80 9.56 2.54
CA ARG A 140 -9.19 9.46 2.99
C ARG A 140 -9.84 10.83 2.89
N ARG A 141 -11.04 10.89 2.32
CA ARG A 141 -11.95 12.04 2.43
C ARG A 141 -13.22 11.54 3.14
N ASP A 142 -13.54 12.11 4.29
CA ASP A 142 -14.56 11.59 5.21
C ASP A 142 -14.31 10.13 5.61
N LYS A 143 -15.11 9.18 5.10
CA LYS A 143 -14.96 7.72 5.31
C LYS A 143 -14.58 6.95 4.04
N LEU A 144 -14.34 7.68 2.94
CA LEU A 144 -13.99 7.11 1.65
C LEU A 144 -12.47 7.01 1.54
N ALA A 145 -11.94 5.80 1.38
CA ALA A 145 -10.56 5.59 0.97
C ALA A 145 -10.42 5.86 -0.52
N GLU A 146 -9.36 6.57 -0.92
CA GLU A 146 -9.17 6.94 -2.32
C GLU A 146 -7.75 6.67 -2.83
N PHE A 147 -7.64 6.27 -4.09
CA PHE A 147 -6.37 6.20 -4.79
C PHE A 147 -6.46 6.85 -6.19
N PRO A 148 -5.43 7.58 -6.66
CA PRO A 148 -4.18 7.92 -5.99
C PRO A 148 -4.25 9.23 -5.19
N ASP A 149 -3.20 9.54 -4.43
CA ASP A 149 -3.01 10.83 -3.74
C ASP A 149 -2.21 11.86 -4.58
N ALA A 150 -1.76 11.47 -5.78
CA ALA A 150 -1.10 12.29 -6.78
C ALA A 150 -1.15 11.59 -8.16
N VAL A 151 -0.95 12.33 -9.25
CA VAL A 151 -0.88 11.76 -10.61
C VAL A 151 0.17 10.65 -10.71
N THR A 152 -0.21 9.49 -11.27
CA THR A 152 0.58 8.26 -11.32
C THR A 152 0.62 7.62 -12.71
N ALA A 153 1.44 8.20 -13.60
CA ALA A 153 1.68 7.63 -14.94
C ALA A 153 2.18 6.16 -14.90
N ARG A 154 2.92 5.79 -13.85
CA ARG A 154 3.37 4.40 -13.63
C ARG A 154 2.20 3.47 -13.30
N GLY A 155 1.27 3.90 -12.43
CA GLY A 155 0.07 3.13 -12.13
C GLY A 155 -0.79 2.90 -13.37
N THR A 156 -0.99 3.96 -14.18
CA THR A 156 -1.73 3.89 -15.44
C THR A 156 -1.11 2.92 -16.43
N LYS A 157 0.22 2.89 -16.54
CA LYS A 157 0.93 1.94 -17.39
C LYS A 157 0.68 0.48 -16.96
N HIS A 158 0.76 0.21 -15.66
CA HIS A 158 0.57 -1.14 -15.12
C HIS A 158 -0.84 -1.68 -15.37
N LEU A 159 -1.87 -0.84 -15.32
CA LEU A 159 -3.25 -1.23 -15.67
C LEU A 159 -3.35 -1.78 -17.11
N GLY A 160 -2.65 -1.16 -18.06
CA GLY A 160 -2.57 -1.68 -19.43
C GLY A 160 -1.82 -3.01 -19.52
N GLU A 161 -0.77 -3.21 -18.71
CA GLU A 161 -0.03 -4.47 -18.66
C GLU A 161 -0.84 -5.60 -18.02
N LEU A 162 -1.69 -5.32 -17.02
CA LEU A 162 -2.66 -6.26 -16.47
C LEU A 162 -3.72 -6.65 -17.49
N ALA A 163 -4.31 -5.68 -18.19
CA ALA A 163 -5.28 -5.96 -19.25
C ALA A 163 -4.69 -6.84 -20.37
N ASN A 164 -3.39 -6.68 -20.67
CA ASN A 164 -2.70 -7.56 -21.62
C ASN A 164 -2.57 -9.01 -21.12
N GLN A 165 -2.42 -9.24 -19.80
CA GLN A 165 -2.43 -10.60 -19.24
C GLN A 165 -3.82 -11.22 -19.37
N VAL A 166 -4.87 -10.45 -19.11
CA VAL A 166 -6.25 -10.93 -19.31
C VAL A 166 -6.51 -11.29 -20.77
N ALA A 167 -6.07 -10.45 -21.71
CA ALA A 167 -6.16 -10.75 -23.14
C ALA A 167 -5.35 -12.00 -23.56
N ALA A 168 -4.30 -12.35 -22.82
CA ALA A 168 -3.51 -13.57 -23.03
C ALA A 168 -4.14 -14.83 -22.41
N GLY A 169 -5.25 -14.69 -21.67
CA GLY A 169 -5.98 -15.78 -21.02
C GLY A 169 -5.60 -16.02 -19.56
N ASP A 170 -4.74 -15.18 -18.98
CA ASP A 170 -4.41 -15.19 -17.55
C ASP A 170 -5.41 -14.37 -16.72
N ARG A 171 -5.41 -14.57 -15.41
CA ARG A 171 -6.17 -13.74 -14.47
C ARG A 171 -5.33 -12.54 -14.04
N ALA A 172 -5.95 -11.38 -13.86
CA ALA A 172 -5.28 -10.20 -13.35
C ALA A 172 -6.13 -9.48 -12.30
N VAL A 173 -5.49 -9.04 -11.22
CA VAL A 173 -6.14 -8.42 -10.06
C VAL A 173 -5.38 -7.16 -9.67
N MET A 174 -6.11 -6.05 -9.55
CA MET A 174 -5.65 -4.84 -8.87
C MET A 174 -6.05 -4.94 -7.40
N TYR A 175 -5.09 -5.05 -6.51
CA TYR A 175 -5.29 -5.20 -5.07
C TYR A 175 -4.89 -3.92 -4.32
N TYR A 176 -5.89 -3.18 -3.85
CA TYR A 176 -5.69 -2.03 -2.98
C TYR A 176 -5.62 -2.45 -1.51
N ILE A 177 -4.54 -2.04 -0.84
CA ILE A 177 -4.38 -2.20 0.60
C ILE A 177 -4.57 -0.83 1.24
N THR A 178 -5.73 -0.64 1.86
CA THR A 178 -6.07 0.51 2.67
C THR A 178 -5.45 0.33 4.05
N GLN A 179 -4.26 0.88 4.25
CA GLN A 179 -3.50 0.75 5.51
C GLN A 179 -4.04 1.66 6.62
N ARG A 180 -5.35 1.56 6.89
CA ARG A 180 -6.12 2.29 7.91
C ARG A 180 -7.46 1.57 8.15
N ASP A 181 -8.09 1.78 9.31
CA ASP A 181 -9.30 1.08 9.77
C ASP A 181 -10.55 1.96 9.89
N ASP A 182 -10.49 3.19 9.38
CA ASP A 182 -11.52 4.23 9.46
C ASP A 182 -12.18 4.54 8.12
N CYS A 183 -12.11 3.60 7.17
CA CYS A 183 -12.78 3.67 5.88
C CYS A 183 -13.66 2.42 5.66
N ASP A 184 -14.88 2.64 5.17
CA ASP A 184 -15.85 1.57 4.88
C ASP A 184 -15.95 1.30 3.37
N THR A 185 -15.60 2.29 2.55
CA THR A 185 -15.71 2.27 1.08
C THR A 185 -14.42 2.72 0.43
N PHE A 186 -14.23 2.32 -0.83
CA PHE A 186 -13.09 2.69 -1.65
C PHE A 186 -13.53 3.19 -3.03
N SER A 187 -12.90 4.27 -3.49
CA SER A 187 -13.05 4.77 -4.87
C SER A 187 -11.71 5.23 -5.44
N VAL A 188 -11.72 5.63 -6.71
CA VAL A 188 -10.57 6.28 -7.34
C VAL A 188 -10.73 7.80 -7.35
N ALA A 189 -9.67 8.51 -6.97
CA ALA A 189 -9.64 9.97 -6.94
C ALA A 189 -9.54 10.54 -8.37
N ARG A 190 -10.66 10.55 -9.10
CA ARG A 190 -10.73 11.03 -10.49
C ARG A 190 -10.34 12.50 -10.62
N ASP A 191 -10.58 13.30 -9.59
CA ASP A 191 -10.18 14.72 -9.55
C ASP A 191 -8.66 14.89 -9.45
N ILE A 192 -7.95 13.91 -8.87
CA ILE A 192 -6.50 13.90 -8.74
C ILE A 192 -5.82 13.32 -9.98
N ASP A 193 -6.28 12.15 -10.45
CA ASP A 193 -5.75 11.49 -11.64
C ASP A 193 -6.87 10.93 -12.54
N PRO A 194 -7.44 11.76 -13.43
CA PRO A 194 -8.48 11.32 -14.35
C PRO A 194 -7.97 10.30 -15.37
N ALA A 195 -6.67 10.28 -15.67
CA ALA A 195 -6.09 9.31 -16.59
C ALA A 195 -5.98 7.92 -15.95
N TYR A 196 -5.62 7.84 -14.67
CA TYR A 196 -5.64 6.60 -13.91
C TYR A 196 -7.07 6.04 -13.81
N ALA A 197 -8.05 6.88 -13.44
CA ALA A 197 -9.44 6.47 -13.33
C ALA A 197 -9.97 5.88 -14.66
N ALA A 198 -9.75 6.58 -15.78
CA ALA A 198 -10.16 6.09 -17.11
C ALA A 198 -9.41 4.81 -17.53
N ALA A 199 -8.16 4.63 -17.10
CA ALA A 199 -7.42 3.41 -17.38
C ALA A 199 -7.90 2.22 -16.53
N LEU A 200 -8.31 2.47 -15.27
CA LEU A 200 -8.85 1.42 -14.40
C LEU A 200 -10.19 0.93 -14.95
N GLU A 201 -11.09 1.83 -15.33
CA GLU A 201 -12.36 1.47 -15.99
C GLU A 201 -12.13 0.59 -17.22
N LYS A 202 -11.19 0.97 -18.09
CA LYS A 202 -10.84 0.17 -19.28
C LYS A 202 -10.27 -1.19 -18.92
N ALA A 203 -9.42 -1.26 -17.88
CA ALA A 203 -8.86 -2.52 -17.40
C ALA A 203 -9.96 -3.43 -16.84
N MET A 204 -10.91 -2.90 -16.08
CA MET A 204 -12.06 -3.64 -15.55
C MET A 204 -12.95 -4.17 -16.67
N VAL A 205 -13.25 -3.35 -17.69
CA VAL A 205 -13.99 -3.80 -18.89
C VAL A 205 -13.24 -4.92 -19.62
N ALA A 206 -11.91 -4.89 -19.63
CA ALA A 206 -11.08 -5.94 -20.20
C ALA A 206 -11.01 -7.21 -19.34
N GLY A 207 -11.56 -7.21 -18.12
CA GLY A 207 -11.62 -8.35 -17.21
C GLY A 207 -10.59 -8.32 -16.06
N VAL A 208 -9.89 -7.20 -15.84
CA VAL A 208 -9.06 -7.04 -14.63
C VAL A 208 -9.97 -6.89 -13.41
N GLU A 209 -9.81 -7.78 -12.45
CA GLU A 209 -10.56 -7.75 -11.20
C GLU A 209 -10.00 -6.67 -10.26
N VAL A 210 -10.86 -6.10 -9.42
CA VAL A 210 -10.45 -5.12 -8.40
C VAL A 210 -10.91 -5.60 -7.04
N ILE A 211 -9.99 -5.61 -6.09
CA ILE A 211 -10.28 -5.88 -4.68
C ILE A 211 -9.63 -4.80 -3.83
N CYS A 212 -10.27 -4.46 -2.71
CA CYS A 212 -9.73 -3.52 -1.73
C CYS A 212 -9.96 -4.06 -0.33
N TYR A 213 -8.93 -4.07 0.49
CA TYR A 213 -9.03 -4.47 1.89
C TYR A 213 -8.51 -3.39 2.82
N GLY A 214 -9.16 -3.27 3.98
CA GLY A 214 -8.76 -2.43 5.10
C GLY A 214 -7.79 -3.17 6.01
N CYS A 215 -7.02 -2.39 6.76
CA CYS A 215 -6.07 -2.91 7.73
C CYS A 215 -6.39 -2.39 9.12
N LYS A 216 -6.23 -3.26 10.13
CA LYS A 216 -6.07 -2.85 11.52
C LYS A 216 -4.60 -2.69 11.83
N LEU A 217 -4.24 -1.59 12.49
CA LEU A 217 -2.85 -1.25 12.78
C LEU A 217 -2.66 -1.05 14.28
N THR A 218 -1.56 -1.58 14.79
CA THR A 218 -1.01 -1.26 16.11
C THR A 218 0.48 -0.97 15.97
N PRO A 219 1.14 -0.44 17.02
CA PRO A 219 2.60 -0.32 17.01
C PRO A 219 3.34 -1.66 16.87
N GLU A 220 2.67 -2.80 17.06
CA GLU A 220 3.25 -4.14 16.98
C GLU A 220 3.01 -4.81 15.62
N GLU A 221 1.90 -4.51 14.94
CA GLU A 221 1.56 -5.17 13.68
C GLU A 221 0.61 -4.38 12.77
N ILE A 222 0.62 -4.79 11.49
CA ILE A 222 -0.35 -4.41 10.47
C ILE A 222 -1.06 -5.69 10.02
N GLN A 223 -2.37 -5.73 10.19
CA GLN A 223 -3.20 -6.87 9.82
C GLN A 223 -4.24 -6.45 8.79
N VAL A 224 -4.28 -7.13 7.64
CA VAL A 224 -5.40 -7.05 6.70
C VAL A 224 -6.61 -7.71 7.36
N ILE A 225 -7.77 -7.04 7.37
CA ILE A 225 -8.95 -7.50 8.14
C ILE A 225 -10.18 -7.80 7.28
N SER A 226 -10.63 -6.85 6.46
CA SER A 226 -11.92 -6.96 5.79
C SER A 226 -11.92 -6.25 4.44
N PRO A 227 -12.71 -6.73 3.47
CA PRO A 227 -12.90 -6.02 2.22
C PRO A 227 -13.60 -4.68 2.46
N LEU A 228 -13.30 -3.70 1.62
CA LEU A 228 -14.05 -2.44 1.51
C LEU A 228 -15.01 -2.54 0.33
N SER A 229 -16.17 -1.90 0.46
CA SER A 229 -17.11 -1.79 -0.66
C SER A 229 -16.52 -0.89 -1.75
N LEU A 230 -16.58 -1.33 -3.01
CA LEU A 230 -16.04 -0.57 -4.14
C LEU A 230 -17.10 0.38 -4.71
N GLU A 231 -16.75 1.65 -4.85
CA GLU A 231 -17.53 2.71 -5.50
C GLU A 231 -16.78 3.22 -6.73
N ILE A 232 -16.55 2.33 -7.71
CA ILE A 232 -15.74 2.56 -8.91
C ILE A 232 -16.62 2.53 -10.16
#